data_AF-A0A962I5Z1-F1
#
_entry.id   AF-A0A962I5Z1-F1
#
_cell.length_a   1.000
_cell.length_b   1.000
_cell.length_c   1.000
_cell.angle_alpha   90.00
_cell.angle_beta   90.00
_cell.angle_gamma   90.00
#
_symmetry.space_group_name_H-M   'P 1'
#
loop_
_entity.id
_entity.type
_entity.pdbx_description
1 polymer ?
#
loop_
_entity_poly.entity_id
_entity_poly.type
_entity_poly.pdbx_seq_one_letter_code
_entity_poly.pdbx_strand_id
1 'polypeptide(L)'
;MSRTRQPWLSVWALFGLLMATAATAAEPAGSADADAPQLLEAMVVSGIQPGPGLWKVSNADGHVLWILGTLSPLPRRMQWESAQVRQVIGESQQVLLPPSGRVKADVGFFGGMALLPAALSARKNPDKQTLAEVLPAPLYARWTPLRQRYLGRGKGIEKRRPLLAANKLFEAAIGRHGLSQKDVVVGTVKKLAKRAKVPVDQPLIEVVIDEPKQALKDFAQSDLDDRACFEQTLSRVENDLPLMRDRANAWATGDIEALQDLPDVDHLRTCSDAFLNASAIQQRGLGDLRDRLQARWLEAAEQSLVAHPSTLAILPLNLILREDGYLALLAERGYQIEAPEAD
;
A
#
# COMPACT_ATOMS: atom_id res chain seq x y z
N MET A 1 29.01 56.21 -12.73
CA MET A 1 30.38 56.49 -13.27
C MET A 1 31.27 56.96 -12.11
N SER A 2 32.61 56.92 -12.26
CA SER A 2 33.66 57.22 -11.24
C SER A 2 33.51 56.48 -9.88
N ARG A 3 34.24 55.41 -9.53
CA ARG A 3 35.71 55.24 -9.38
C ARG A 3 36.41 56.33 -8.53
N THR A 4 36.87 55.98 -7.33
CA THR A 4 38.23 56.18 -6.73
C THR A 4 38.18 55.71 -5.26
N ARG A 5 38.91 54.66 -4.84
CA ARG A 5 40.35 54.50 -4.51
C ARG A 5 40.73 54.87 -3.05
N GLN A 6 41.22 53.84 -2.33
CA GLN A 6 42.12 53.82 -1.15
C GLN A 6 43.32 54.81 -1.26
N PRO A 7 44.12 55.11 -0.19
CA PRO A 7 44.57 54.22 0.91
C PRO A 7 44.61 54.93 2.32
N TRP A 8 45.41 54.63 3.38
CA TRP A 8 46.59 53.74 3.62
C TRP A 8 46.86 53.48 5.15
N LEU A 9 47.81 52.58 5.46
CA LEU A 9 48.81 52.54 6.58
C LEU A 9 48.42 53.02 8.02
N SER A 10 48.46 52.16 9.05
CA SER A 10 49.62 51.92 9.97
C SER A 10 49.42 52.59 11.35
N VAL A 11 50.00 52.20 12.50
CA VAL A 11 50.81 51.03 12.95
C VAL A 11 50.69 50.96 14.50
N TRP A 12 50.56 49.74 15.05
CA TRP A 12 50.93 49.25 16.40
C TRP A 12 50.94 50.15 17.64
N ALA A 13 50.28 49.69 18.70
CA ALA A 13 50.73 49.86 20.09
C ALA A 13 50.54 48.54 20.88
N LEU A 14 51.64 47.96 21.37
CA LEU A 14 51.66 46.83 22.30
C LEU A 14 51.40 47.32 23.73
N PHE A 15 50.59 46.60 24.52
CA PHE A 15 50.72 46.69 25.98
C PHE A 15 50.29 45.41 26.73
N GLY A 16 51.17 44.96 27.62
CA GLY A 16 50.80 44.48 28.96
C GLY A 16 49.99 43.18 29.09
N LEU A 17 50.71 42.06 29.07
CA LEU A 17 50.28 40.77 29.64
C LEU A 17 49.81 40.93 31.11
N LEU A 18 48.65 40.36 31.47
CA LEU A 18 48.42 39.89 32.85
C LEU A 18 47.69 38.54 32.83
N MET A 19 48.28 37.54 33.49
CA MET A 19 47.76 36.17 33.54
C MET A 19 46.73 36.02 34.66
N ALA A 20 45.58 35.44 34.36
CA ALA A 20 44.64 34.92 35.35
C ALA A 20 44.13 33.54 34.88
N THR A 21 44.79 32.48 35.34
CA THR A 21 44.43 31.10 35.03
C THR A 21 43.21 30.66 35.82
N ALA A 22 42.02 30.79 35.25
CA ALA A 22 40.82 30.15 35.77
C ALA A 22 40.82 28.66 35.33
N ALA A 23 41.16 27.77 36.26
CA ALA A 23 41.06 26.33 36.02
C ALA A 23 39.59 25.89 36.06
N THR A 24 38.95 25.76 34.91
CA THR A 24 37.65 25.08 34.79
C THR A 24 37.85 23.58 34.99
N ALA A 25 37.34 23.06 36.11
CA ALA A 25 37.25 21.63 36.33
C ALA A 25 36.40 20.98 35.25
N ALA A 26 36.94 19.94 34.59
CA ALA A 26 36.19 19.16 33.63
C ALA A 26 35.23 18.21 34.37
N GLU A 27 33.92 18.41 34.20
CA GLU A 27 32.95 17.36 34.53
C GLU A 27 33.19 16.13 33.63
N PRO A 28 33.06 14.91 34.17
CA PRO A 28 33.10 13.72 33.34
C PRO A 28 31.84 13.66 32.47
N ALA A 29 31.99 13.90 31.18
CA ALA A 29 30.92 13.70 30.21
C ALA A 29 30.50 12.22 30.21
N GLY A 30 29.37 11.93 30.86
CA GLY A 30 28.81 10.58 30.94
C GLY A 30 28.45 10.06 29.54
N SER A 31 29.02 8.90 29.19
CA SER A 31 28.72 8.19 27.96
C SER A 31 27.35 7.50 28.02
N ALA A 32 26.35 8.03 27.32
CA ALA A 32 25.12 7.31 26.98
C ALA A 32 24.33 8.00 25.85
N ASP A 33 24.76 7.79 24.60
CA ASP A 33 23.88 7.84 23.42
C ASP A 33 24.51 6.98 22.29
N ALA A 34 24.66 5.69 22.59
CA ALA A 34 24.87 4.64 21.60
C ALA A 34 23.50 4.05 21.21
N ASP A 35 23.35 3.65 19.95
CA ASP A 35 22.15 3.00 19.38
C ASP A 35 20.83 3.79 19.44
N ALA A 36 20.85 4.98 18.84
CA ALA A 36 19.83 5.22 17.81
C ALA A 36 20.37 4.63 16.49
N PRO A 37 19.82 3.52 15.96
CA PRO A 37 20.22 3.05 14.64
C PRO A 37 19.87 4.14 13.64
N GLN A 38 20.91 4.80 13.10
CA GLN A 38 20.76 5.66 11.93
C GLN A 38 20.15 4.77 10.87
N LEU A 39 18.92 5.09 10.46
CA LEU A 39 18.28 4.42 9.36
C LEU A 39 19.15 4.73 8.14
N LEU A 40 20.03 3.79 7.75
CA LEU A 40 20.69 3.83 6.47
C LEU A 40 19.57 3.92 5.44
N GLU A 41 19.40 5.09 4.83
CA GLU A 41 18.43 5.33 3.76
C GLU A 41 18.90 4.58 2.50
N ALA A 42 18.92 3.25 2.57
CA ALA A 42 19.19 2.41 1.42
C ALA A 42 18.15 2.76 0.35
N MET A 43 18.69 2.99 -0.84
CA MET A 43 18.15 3.90 -1.84
C MET A 43 16.74 3.50 -2.27
N VAL A 44 15.79 4.41 -2.11
CA VAL A 44 14.42 4.25 -2.63
C VAL A 44 14.39 4.76 -4.07
N VAL A 45 13.95 3.92 -5.00
CA VAL A 45 13.88 4.25 -6.43
C VAL A 45 12.97 5.47 -6.68
N SER A 46 13.34 6.32 -7.64
CA SER A 46 12.60 7.54 -7.99
C SER A 46 12.72 7.87 -9.48
N GLY A 47 11.99 8.89 -9.94
CA GLY A 47 11.96 9.26 -11.36
C GLY A 47 11.08 8.31 -12.19
N ILE A 48 11.25 8.33 -13.51
CA ILE A 48 10.51 7.45 -14.43
C ILE A 48 11.06 6.03 -14.31
N GLN A 49 10.16 5.05 -14.21
CA GLN A 49 10.48 3.64 -13.99
C GLN A 49 9.62 2.76 -14.91
N PRO A 50 10.18 1.74 -15.58
CA PRO A 50 9.45 0.88 -16.50
C PRO A 50 8.43 0.00 -15.78
N GLY A 51 8.72 -0.42 -14.54
CA GLY A 51 7.98 -1.53 -13.92
C GLY A 51 8.40 -2.88 -14.51
N PRO A 52 7.71 -3.97 -14.14
CA PRO A 52 7.96 -5.29 -14.71
C PRO A 52 7.43 -5.41 -16.14
N GLY A 53 7.93 -6.42 -16.86
CA GLY A 53 7.33 -6.92 -18.08
C GLY A 53 5.95 -7.57 -17.85
N LEU A 54 5.40 -8.11 -18.93
CA LEU A 54 4.04 -8.67 -18.97
C LEU A 54 4.07 -10.20 -19.02
N TRP A 55 3.24 -10.85 -18.20
CA TRP A 55 2.88 -12.25 -18.43
C TRP A 55 2.03 -12.32 -19.68
N LYS A 56 2.18 -13.39 -20.45
CA LYS A 56 1.40 -13.62 -21.66
C LYS A 56 0.59 -14.90 -21.48
N VAL A 57 -0.72 -14.79 -21.68
CA VAL A 57 -1.65 -15.91 -21.66
C VAL A 57 -2.24 -16.06 -23.05
N SER A 58 -2.12 -17.21 -23.69
CA SER A 58 -2.64 -17.44 -25.05
C SER A 58 -3.56 -18.64 -25.15
N ASN A 59 -4.58 -18.52 -26.01
CA ASN A 59 -5.44 -19.63 -26.41
C ASN A 59 -4.92 -20.35 -27.67
N ALA A 60 -5.58 -21.43 -28.08
CA ALA A 60 -5.21 -22.21 -29.26
C ALA A 60 -5.36 -21.45 -30.59
N ASP A 61 -6.21 -20.41 -30.64
CA ASP A 61 -6.44 -19.57 -31.82
C ASP A 61 -5.40 -18.44 -31.95
N GLY A 62 -4.47 -18.31 -31.00
CA GLY A 62 -3.43 -17.28 -30.98
C GLY A 62 -3.88 -15.92 -30.43
N HIS A 63 -5.07 -15.82 -29.83
CA HIS A 63 -5.48 -14.64 -29.06
C HIS A 63 -4.69 -14.55 -27.75
N VAL A 64 -4.38 -13.33 -27.32
CA VAL A 64 -3.47 -13.06 -26.19
C VAL A 64 -4.09 -12.14 -25.15
N LEU A 65 -4.02 -12.58 -23.89
CA LEU A 65 -4.23 -11.76 -22.70
C LEU A 65 -2.86 -11.47 -22.05
N TRP A 66 -2.42 -10.22 -22.18
CA TRP A 66 -1.22 -9.73 -21.51
C TRP A 66 -1.57 -9.29 -20.08
N ILE A 67 -0.91 -9.81 -19.05
CA ILE A 67 -1.19 -9.47 -17.66
C ILE A 67 -0.04 -8.65 -17.09
N LEU A 68 -0.34 -7.42 -16.65
CA LEU A 68 0.57 -6.61 -15.84
C LEU A 68 0.40 -6.93 -14.36
N GLY A 69 1.44 -7.48 -13.75
CA GLY A 69 1.51 -7.69 -12.31
C GLY A 69 1.80 -6.40 -11.53
N THR A 70 0.96 -6.05 -10.57
CA THR A 70 1.11 -4.86 -9.72
C THR A 70 1.51 -5.20 -8.30
N LEU A 71 2.23 -4.28 -7.66
CA LEU A 71 2.65 -4.38 -6.26
C LEU A 71 2.13 -3.18 -5.46
N SER A 72 1.93 -3.38 -4.16
CA SER A 72 1.68 -2.30 -3.20
C SER A 72 2.31 -2.67 -1.85
N PRO A 73 3.01 -1.75 -1.17
CA PRO A 73 3.27 -0.38 -1.57
C PRO A 73 4.38 -0.24 -2.63
N LEU A 74 4.47 0.94 -3.25
CA LEU A 74 5.50 1.31 -4.24
C LEU A 74 6.30 2.55 -3.80
N PRO A 75 7.49 2.83 -4.38
CA PRO A 75 8.27 4.02 -4.08
C PRO A 75 7.48 5.33 -4.30
N ARG A 76 7.30 6.13 -3.24
CA ARG A 76 6.46 7.34 -3.20
C ARG A 76 6.89 8.45 -4.17
N ARG A 77 8.12 8.39 -4.67
CA ARG A 77 8.73 9.38 -5.58
C ARG A 77 9.00 8.82 -6.99
N MET A 78 8.49 7.64 -7.32
CA MET A 78 8.50 7.14 -8.71
C MET A 78 7.38 7.78 -9.54
N GLN A 79 7.59 7.77 -10.84
CA GLN A 79 6.56 7.87 -11.87
C GLN A 79 6.66 6.58 -12.69
N TRP A 80 5.55 5.89 -12.89
CA TRP A 80 5.55 4.65 -13.66
C TRP A 80 5.18 4.93 -15.12
N GLU A 81 6.06 4.56 -16.06
CA GLU A 81 5.80 4.60 -17.50
C GLU A 81 6.50 3.44 -18.20
N SER A 82 5.72 2.45 -18.66
CA SER A 82 6.20 1.38 -19.54
C SER A 82 5.94 1.69 -21.01
N ALA A 83 6.97 1.53 -21.85
CA ALA A 83 6.81 1.59 -23.30
C ALA A 83 6.06 0.36 -23.83
N GLN A 84 6.37 -0.82 -23.31
CA GLN A 84 5.71 -2.09 -23.63
C GLN A 84 4.20 -2.01 -23.34
N VAL A 85 3.80 -1.55 -22.14
CA VAL A 85 2.37 -1.39 -21.81
C VAL A 85 1.69 -0.35 -22.70
N ARG A 86 2.38 0.74 -23.06
CA ARG A 86 1.84 1.75 -24.00
C ARG A 86 1.60 1.15 -25.39
N GLN A 87 2.49 0.29 -25.86
CA GLN A 87 2.36 -0.42 -27.13
C GLN A 87 1.22 -1.45 -27.08
N VAL A 88 1.22 -2.35 -26.11
CA VAL A 88 0.19 -3.39 -25.95
C VAL A 88 -1.20 -2.77 -25.84
N ILE A 89 -1.38 -1.66 -25.12
CA ILE A 89 -2.67 -0.93 -25.10
C ILE A 89 -3.06 -0.39 -26.48
N GLY A 90 -2.11 0.00 -27.33
CA GLY A 90 -2.39 0.42 -28.70
C GLY A 90 -2.81 -0.73 -29.63
N GLU A 91 -2.43 -1.96 -29.29
CA GLU A 91 -2.70 -3.19 -30.06
C GLU A 91 -3.92 -3.97 -29.51
N SER A 92 -4.32 -3.73 -28.26
CA SER A 92 -5.43 -4.41 -27.59
C SER A 92 -6.82 -3.82 -27.90
N GLN A 93 -7.83 -4.69 -27.88
CA GLN A 93 -9.24 -4.33 -28.07
C GLN A 93 -9.95 -4.04 -26.74
N GLN A 94 -9.38 -4.48 -25.62
CA GLN A 94 -9.91 -4.29 -24.26
C GLN A 94 -8.78 -4.09 -23.25
N VAL A 95 -9.06 -3.34 -22.19
CA VAL A 95 -8.29 -3.37 -20.94
C VAL A 95 -9.16 -3.95 -19.83
N LEU A 96 -8.67 -4.98 -19.15
CA LEU A 96 -9.32 -5.66 -18.03
C LEU A 96 -8.65 -5.27 -16.71
N LEU A 97 -9.43 -4.74 -15.76
CA LEU A 97 -8.92 -4.34 -14.45
C LEU A 97 -9.03 -5.45 -13.40
N PRO A 98 -8.38 -5.31 -12.22
CA PRO A 98 -8.60 -6.22 -11.11
C PRO A 98 -10.09 -6.21 -10.71
N PRO A 99 -10.64 -7.34 -10.23
CA PRO A 99 -12.02 -7.39 -9.83
C PRO A 99 -12.25 -6.48 -8.61
N SER A 100 -13.46 -5.91 -8.52
CA SER A 100 -13.83 -5.00 -7.44
C SER A 100 -15.18 -5.37 -6.85
N GLY A 101 -15.22 -5.50 -5.52
CA GLY A 101 -16.47 -5.33 -4.80
C GLY A 101 -16.86 -3.86 -4.79
N ARG A 102 -18.15 -3.54 -4.95
CA ARG A 102 -18.72 -2.22 -4.67
C ARG A 102 -19.87 -2.39 -3.69
N VAL A 103 -19.71 -1.86 -2.49
CA VAL A 103 -20.83 -1.71 -1.56
C VAL A 103 -21.78 -0.64 -2.10
N LYS A 104 -23.03 -1.03 -2.35
CA LYS A 104 -24.12 -0.15 -2.71
C LYS A 104 -25.08 -0.08 -1.52
N ALA A 105 -25.39 1.14 -1.10
CA ALA A 105 -26.46 1.40 -0.16
C ALA A 105 -27.40 2.39 -0.83
N ASP A 106 -28.68 2.04 -0.96
CA ASP A 106 -29.69 2.91 -1.61
C ASP A 106 -30.14 4.02 -0.65
N VAL A 107 -29.18 4.87 -0.28
CA VAL A 107 -29.35 6.08 0.52
C VAL A 107 -29.06 7.30 -0.34
N GLY A 108 -30.12 8.04 -0.69
CA GLY A 108 -29.96 9.36 -1.31
C GLY A 108 -29.16 10.32 -0.42
N PHE A 109 -28.72 11.46 -0.97
CA PHE A 109 -27.79 12.39 -0.30
C PHE A 109 -28.10 12.67 1.19
N PHE A 110 -29.36 12.99 1.52
CA PHE A 110 -29.79 13.23 2.91
C PHE A 110 -29.74 11.97 3.79
N GLY A 111 -30.05 10.80 3.25
CA GLY A 111 -29.87 9.51 3.92
C GLY A 111 -28.40 9.21 4.21
N GLY A 112 -27.51 9.46 3.25
CA GLY A 112 -26.06 9.36 3.44
C GLY A 112 -25.55 10.28 4.55
N MET A 113 -26.02 11.53 4.59
CA MET A 113 -25.70 12.48 5.68
C MET A 113 -26.18 11.98 7.05
N ALA A 114 -27.37 11.34 7.12
CA ALA A 114 -27.90 10.75 8.34
C ALA A 114 -27.10 9.54 8.87
N LEU A 115 -26.27 8.90 8.03
CA LEU A 115 -25.35 7.82 8.44
C LEU A 115 -24.04 8.34 9.05
N LEU A 116 -23.65 9.61 8.83
CA LEU A 116 -22.36 10.14 9.28
C LEU A 116 -22.10 9.97 10.79
N PRO A 117 -23.04 10.20 11.72
CA PRO A 117 -22.81 9.97 13.14
C PRO A 117 -22.49 8.50 13.46
N ALA A 118 -23.21 7.56 12.82
CA ALA A 118 -22.98 6.13 12.99
C ALA A 118 -21.61 5.73 12.41
N ALA A 119 -21.26 6.20 11.20
CA ALA A 119 -19.97 5.95 10.58
C ALA A 119 -18.78 6.55 11.39
N LEU A 120 -18.96 7.72 11.99
CA LEU A 120 -17.95 8.32 12.89
C LEU A 120 -17.83 7.58 14.22
N SER A 121 -18.89 6.93 14.69
CA SER A 121 -18.88 6.07 15.88
C SER A 121 -18.23 4.72 15.59
N ALA A 122 -18.59 4.08 14.47
CA ALA A 122 -18.03 2.81 14.00
C ALA A 122 -16.49 2.81 13.87
N ARG A 123 -15.88 3.99 13.64
CA ARG A 123 -14.43 4.15 13.58
C ARG A 123 -13.76 4.31 14.97
N LYS A 124 -14.48 4.10 16.07
CA LYS A 124 -14.01 4.17 17.46
C LYS A 124 -14.24 2.85 18.16
N ASN A 125 -13.56 2.63 19.29
CA ASN A 125 -13.88 1.49 20.16
C ASN A 125 -15.31 1.60 20.71
N PRO A 126 -15.96 0.46 21.02
CA PRO A 126 -17.13 0.41 21.90
C PRO A 126 -16.92 1.25 23.17
N ASP A 127 -18.01 1.83 23.67
CA ASP A 127 -18.07 2.67 24.87
C ASP A 127 -17.07 3.84 24.94
N LYS A 128 -16.46 4.20 23.79
CA LYS A 128 -15.42 5.22 23.63
C LYS A 128 -14.11 4.88 24.37
N GLN A 129 -13.88 3.61 24.67
CA GLN A 129 -12.65 3.11 25.28
C GLN A 129 -11.40 3.47 24.46
N THR A 130 -10.25 3.46 25.11
CA THR A 130 -8.94 3.70 24.53
C THR A 130 -8.23 2.40 24.15
N LEU A 131 -7.21 2.47 23.28
CA LEU A 131 -6.37 1.31 22.96
C LEU A 131 -5.70 0.72 24.21
N ALA A 132 -5.38 1.54 25.22
CA ALA A 132 -4.87 1.08 26.51
C ALA A 132 -5.86 0.22 27.32
N GLU A 133 -7.17 0.43 27.13
CA GLU A 133 -8.23 -0.27 27.85
C GLU A 133 -8.71 -1.54 27.11
N VAL A 134 -8.58 -1.59 25.77
CA VAL A 134 -9.05 -2.73 24.95
C VAL A 134 -7.96 -3.72 24.52
N LEU A 135 -6.68 -3.35 24.62
CA LEU A 135 -5.55 -4.21 24.23
C LEU A 135 -4.90 -4.88 25.45
N PRO A 136 -4.39 -6.12 25.30
CA PRO A 136 -3.50 -6.72 26.29
C PRO A 136 -2.27 -5.84 26.56
N ALA A 137 -1.82 -5.76 27.81
CA ALA A 137 -0.71 -4.90 28.21
C ALA A 137 0.59 -5.09 27.38
N PRO A 138 1.03 -6.31 27.02
CA PRO A 138 2.20 -6.50 26.14
C PRO A 138 2.02 -5.88 24.76
N LEU A 139 0.81 -5.95 24.20
CA LEU A 139 0.50 -5.42 22.87
C LEU A 139 0.41 -3.89 22.88
N TYR A 140 -0.12 -3.30 23.95
CA TYR A 140 -0.10 -1.85 24.14
C TYR A 140 1.33 -1.31 24.39
N ALA A 141 2.19 -2.09 25.05
CA ALA A 141 3.60 -1.77 25.24
C ALA A 141 4.38 -1.74 23.91
N ARG A 142 4.09 -2.62 22.95
CA ARG A 142 4.61 -2.55 21.56
C ARG A 142 4.04 -1.37 20.77
N TRP A 143 2.74 -1.11 20.88
CA TRP A 143 2.08 0.00 20.19
C TRP A 143 2.67 1.37 20.54
N THR A 144 2.93 1.62 21.82
CA THR A 144 3.31 2.94 22.34
C THR A 144 4.57 3.54 21.67
N PRO A 145 5.74 2.86 21.60
CA PRO A 145 6.93 3.39 20.93
C PRO A 145 6.73 3.51 19.41
N LEU A 146 6.03 2.58 18.76
CA LEU A 146 5.74 2.66 17.32
C LEU A 146 4.85 3.87 16.99
N ARG A 147 3.79 4.09 17.77
CA ARG A 147 2.93 5.28 17.67
C ARG A 147 3.74 6.55 17.88
N GLN A 148 4.55 6.62 18.94
CA GLN A 148 5.39 7.79 19.20
C GLN A 148 6.35 8.06 18.04
N ARG A 149 7.01 7.01 17.52
CA ARG A 149 7.91 7.07 16.37
C ARG A 149 7.16 7.62 15.15
N TYR A 150 6.11 6.95 14.67
CA TYR A 150 5.51 7.22 13.35
C TYR A 150 4.36 8.24 13.33
N LEU A 151 3.51 8.26 14.37
CA LEU A 151 2.29 9.10 14.45
C LEU A 151 2.41 10.31 15.40
N GLY A 152 3.39 10.29 16.31
CA GLY A 152 3.59 11.35 17.30
C GLY A 152 2.53 11.38 18.41
N ARG A 153 2.46 12.52 19.12
CA ARG A 153 1.73 12.67 20.41
C ARG A 153 0.21 12.86 20.29
N GLY A 154 -0.37 12.84 19.09
CA GLY A 154 -1.80 13.09 18.89
C GLY A 154 -2.68 12.08 19.64
N LYS A 155 -3.59 12.55 20.50
CA LYS A 155 -4.46 11.69 21.34
C LYS A 155 -5.63 11.05 20.58
N GLY A 156 -5.97 11.53 19.38
CA GLY A 156 -7.14 11.06 18.63
C GLY A 156 -7.04 9.62 18.10
N ILE A 157 -5.82 9.07 17.97
CA ILE A 157 -5.59 7.69 17.52
C ILE A 157 -5.99 6.67 18.59
N GLU A 158 -5.81 7.01 19.88
CA GLU A 158 -6.11 6.13 21.02
C GLU A 158 -7.57 5.74 21.13
N LYS A 159 -8.49 6.52 20.52
CA LYS A 159 -9.93 6.24 20.52
C LYS A 159 -10.41 5.54 19.26
N ARG A 160 -9.51 5.14 18.36
CA ARG A 160 -9.84 4.33 17.16
C ARG A 160 -9.91 2.86 17.54
N ARG A 161 -10.69 2.09 16.76
CA ARG A 161 -10.59 0.62 16.72
C ARG A 161 -9.15 0.19 16.45
N PRO A 162 -8.63 -0.91 17.03
CA PRO A 162 -7.25 -1.33 16.83
C PRO A 162 -6.92 -1.49 15.34
N LEU A 163 -7.71 -2.22 14.55
CA LEU A 163 -7.50 -2.36 13.09
C LEU A 163 -7.29 -1.02 12.36
N LEU A 164 -8.08 0.01 12.70
CA LEU A 164 -7.96 1.34 12.10
C LEU A 164 -6.75 2.13 12.63
N ALA A 165 -6.34 1.89 13.87
CA ALA A 165 -5.13 2.48 14.46
C ALA A 165 -3.86 1.87 13.87
N ALA A 166 -3.82 0.54 13.76
CA ALA A 166 -2.77 -0.24 13.11
C ALA A 166 -2.61 0.14 11.64
N ASN A 167 -3.69 0.20 10.85
CA ASN A 167 -3.59 0.62 9.45
C ASN A 167 -3.04 2.06 9.31
N LYS A 168 -3.45 2.98 10.20
CA LYS A 168 -2.91 4.36 10.17
C LYS A 168 -1.43 4.42 10.57
N LEU A 169 -0.99 3.58 11.51
CA LEU A 169 0.42 3.40 11.87
C LEU A 169 1.21 2.86 10.66
N PHE A 170 0.70 1.83 10.00
CA PHE A 170 1.33 1.21 8.83
C PHE A 170 1.50 2.20 7.67
N GLU A 171 0.45 2.94 7.31
CA GLU A 171 0.50 4.02 6.30
C GLU A 171 1.58 5.07 6.62
N ALA A 172 1.70 5.46 7.89
CA ALA A 172 2.71 6.41 8.33
C ALA A 172 4.13 5.81 8.34
N ALA A 173 4.28 4.54 8.70
CA ALA A 173 5.56 3.84 8.73
C ALA A 173 6.14 3.67 7.31
N ILE A 174 5.39 3.05 6.40
CA ILE A 174 5.81 2.90 4.99
C ILE A 174 6.05 4.28 4.34
N GLY A 175 5.25 5.30 4.71
CA GLY A 175 5.40 6.67 4.22
C GLY A 175 6.71 7.34 4.64
N ARG A 176 7.26 7.00 5.82
CA ARG A 176 8.60 7.44 6.25
C ARG A 176 9.72 6.66 5.60
N HIS A 177 9.49 5.38 5.28
CA HIS A 177 10.41 4.54 4.50
C HIS A 177 10.35 4.82 2.99
N GLY A 178 9.75 5.95 2.58
CA GLY A 178 9.72 6.40 1.20
C GLY A 178 8.71 5.69 0.30
N LEU A 179 7.80 4.87 0.85
CA LEU A 179 6.83 4.07 0.11
C LEU A 179 5.41 4.65 0.17
N SER A 180 4.50 4.14 -0.67
CA SER A 180 3.10 4.56 -0.73
C SER A 180 2.19 3.47 -1.29
N GLN A 181 0.99 3.32 -0.73
CA GLN A 181 -0.08 2.47 -1.28
C GLN A 181 -0.93 3.18 -2.36
N LYS A 182 -0.48 4.33 -2.87
CA LYS A 182 -1.19 5.03 -3.94
C LYS A 182 -1.10 4.22 -5.23
N ASP A 183 -2.26 3.89 -5.79
CA ASP A 183 -2.38 3.23 -7.08
C ASP A 183 -1.97 4.17 -8.22
N VAL A 184 -0.67 4.15 -8.55
CA VAL A 184 -0.09 4.87 -9.68
C VAL A 184 -0.25 4.11 -11.01
N VAL A 185 -0.51 2.80 -10.95
CA VAL A 185 -0.50 1.90 -12.12
C VAL A 185 -1.85 1.95 -12.84
N VAL A 186 -2.95 1.60 -12.17
CA VAL A 186 -4.29 1.58 -12.78
C VAL A 186 -4.69 2.99 -13.22
N GLY A 187 -4.32 4.02 -12.45
CA GLY A 187 -4.52 5.41 -12.82
C GLY A 187 -3.78 5.82 -14.10
N THR A 188 -2.67 5.17 -14.43
CA THR A 188 -1.88 5.42 -15.64
C THR A 188 -2.38 4.58 -16.81
N VAL A 189 -2.69 3.30 -16.61
CA VAL A 189 -3.33 2.45 -17.64
C VAL A 189 -4.68 3.02 -18.08
N LYS A 190 -5.55 3.46 -17.16
CA LYS A 190 -6.81 4.13 -17.50
C LYS A 190 -6.61 5.37 -18.41
N LYS A 191 -5.53 6.13 -18.22
CA LYS A 191 -5.17 7.27 -19.09
C LYS A 191 -4.61 6.84 -20.44
N LEU A 192 -3.87 5.73 -20.50
CA LEU A 192 -3.36 5.14 -21.74
C LEU A 192 -4.51 4.59 -22.58
N ALA A 193 -5.35 3.72 -22.01
CA ALA A 193 -6.54 3.16 -22.65
C ALA A 193 -7.47 4.25 -23.21
N LYS A 194 -7.77 5.27 -22.40
CA LYS A 194 -8.57 6.44 -22.85
C LYS A 194 -7.96 7.18 -24.03
N ARG A 195 -6.62 7.30 -24.11
CA ARG A 195 -5.93 7.94 -25.26
C ARG A 195 -5.98 7.05 -26.50
N ALA A 196 -5.82 5.74 -26.34
CA ALA A 196 -5.94 4.75 -27.42
C ALA A 196 -7.40 4.47 -27.85
N LYS A 197 -8.39 5.00 -27.11
CA LYS A 197 -9.83 4.71 -27.24
C LYS A 197 -10.22 3.26 -26.98
N VAL A 198 -9.39 2.54 -26.24
CA VAL A 198 -9.65 1.15 -25.84
C VAL A 198 -10.63 1.13 -24.64
N PRO A 199 -11.72 0.34 -24.69
CA PRO A 199 -12.64 0.20 -23.57
C PRO A 199 -11.94 -0.41 -22.36
N VAL A 200 -12.31 0.08 -21.18
CA VAL A 200 -11.80 -0.42 -19.90
C VAL A 200 -12.94 -1.12 -19.17
N ASP A 201 -12.83 -2.43 -19.01
CA ASP A 201 -13.73 -3.23 -18.20
C ASP A 201 -13.18 -3.39 -16.78
N GLN A 202 -14.09 -3.47 -15.81
CA GLN A 202 -13.78 -3.76 -14.42
C GLN A 202 -14.78 -4.79 -13.90
N PRO A 203 -14.39 -6.07 -13.79
CA PRO A 203 -15.23 -7.13 -13.24
C PRO A 203 -15.72 -6.73 -11.84
N LEU A 204 -17.02 -6.42 -11.77
CA LEU A 204 -17.63 -5.78 -10.62
C LEU A 204 -18.65 -6.72 -9.98
N ILE A 205 -18.61 -6.80 -8.65
CA ILE A 205 -19.69 -7.35 -7.84
C ILE A 205 -20.28 -6.24 -6.99
N GLU A 206 -21.54 -5.88 -7.25
CA GLU A 206 -22.28 -4.99 -6.38
C GLU A 206 -22.81 -5.77 -5.18
N VAL A 207 -22.51 -5.27 -3.98
CA VAL A 207 -22.99 -5.81 -2.70
C VAL A 207 -23.99 -4.79 -2.17
N VAL A 208 -25.27 -5.12 -2.25
CA VAL A 208 -26.33 -4.28 -1.67
C VAL A 208 -26.35 -4.46 -0.15
N ILE A 209 -26.39 -3.35 0.59
CA ILE A 209 -26.65 -3.35 2.04
C ILE A 209 -28.01 -2.71 2.26
N ASP A 210 -29.02 -3.53 2.56
CA ASP A 210 -30.40 -3.10 2.75
C ASP A 210 -30.56 -2.19 3.99
N GLU A 211 -29.84 -2.51 5.07
CA GLU A 211 -29.87 -1.76 6.33
C GLU A 211 -28.52 -1.11 6.68
N PRO A 212 -28.06 -0.07 5.95
CA PRO A 212 -26.72 0.49 6.12
C PRO A 212 -26.51 1.13 7.50
N LYS A 213 -27.56 1.64 8.13
CA LYS A 213 -27.51 2.15 9.51
C LYS A 213 -27.32 1.05 10.54
N GLN A 214 -27.94 -0.10 10.35
CA GLN A 214 -27.79 -1.24 11.25
C GLN A 214 -26.45 -1.94 11.00
N ALA A 215 -26.03 -2.12 9.75
CA ALA A 215 -24.69 -2.61 9.41
C ALA A 215 -23.56 -1.78 10.05
N LEU A 216 -23.68 -0.44 10.07
CA LEU A 216 -22.72 0.43 10.77
C LEU A 216 -22.75 0.29 12.30
N LYS A 217 -23.90 -0.01 12.91
CA LYS A 217 -24.01 -0.28 14.36
C LYS A 217 -23.44 -1.65 14.71
N ASP A 218 -23.82 -2.69 13.96
CA ASP A 218 -23.35 -4.06 14.16
C ASP A 218 -21.84 -4.11 13.97
N PHE A 219 -21.31 -3.44 12.94
CA PHE A 219 -19.87 -3.22 12.82
C PHE A 219 -19.31 -2.47 14.03
N ALA A 220 -19.94 -1.39 14.51
CA ALA A 220 -19.43 -0.64 15.67
C ALA A 220 -19.44 -1.47 16.99
N GLN A 221 -20.25 -2.52 17.07
CA GLN A 221 -20.43 -3.38 18.24
C GLN A 221 -19.75 -4.74 18.09
N SER A 222 -19.26 -5.12 16.90
CA SER A 222 -18.70 -6.43 16.66
C SER A 222 -17.24 -6.56 17.11
N ASP A 223 -16.96 -7.66 17.81
CA ASP A 223 -15.63 -8.20 18.02
C ASP A 223 -15.08 -8.79 16.71
N LEU A 224 -14.92 -7.96 15.67
CA LEU A 224 -13.95 -8.24 14.63
C LEU A 224 -12.62 -8.52 15.30
N ASP A 225 -11.82 -9.46 14.76
CA ASP A 225 -10.49 -9.80 15.28
C ASP A 225 -9.45 -8.70 14.96
N ASP A 226 -9.78 -7.50 15.42
CA ASP A 226 -8.96 -6.31 15.43
C ASP A 226 -7.65 -6.56 16.18
N ARG A 227 -7.61 -7.52 17.12
CA ARG A 227 -6.44 -7.80 17.96
C ARG A 227 -5.37 -8.58 17.21
N ALA A 228 -5.70 -9.72 16.59
CA ALA A 228 -4.75 -10.46 15.76
C ALA A 228 -4.25 -9.58 14.61
N CYS A 229 -5.15 -8.82 13.99
CA CYS A 229 -4.79 -7.88 12.93
C CYS A 229 -3.93 -6.71 13.37
N PHE A 230 -4.18 -6.16 14.56
CA PHE A 230 -3.34 -5.12 15.13
C PHE A 230 -1.94 -5.65 15.43
N GLU A 231 -1.84 -6.81 16.10
CA GLU A 231 -0.57 -7.47 16.39
C GLU A 231 0.23 -7.79 15.14
N GLN A 232 -0.38 -8.43 14.15
CA GLN A 232 0.30 -8.73 12.89
C GLN A 232 0.76 -7.45 12.19
N THR A 233 -0.05 -6.39 12.19
CA THR A 233 0.37 -5.10 11.64
C THR A 233 1.54 -4.47 12.40
N LEU A 234 1.61 -4.60 13.73
CA LEU A 234 2.78 -4.15 14.50
C LEU A 234 4.03 -4.92 14.09
N SER A 235 3.94 -6.26 14.01
CA SER A 235 5.05 -7.12 13.59
C SER A 235 5.58 -6.73 12.20
N ARG A 236 4.71 -6.36 11.24
CA ARG A 236 5.12 -5.86 9.91
C ARG A 236 5.82 -4.50 9.97
N VAL A 237 5.36 -3.60 10.86
CA VAL A 237 6.00 -2.28 11.07
C VAL A 237 7.36 -2.41 11.78
N GLU A 238 7.53 -3.45 12.59
CA GLU A 238 8.78 -3.75 13.30
C GLU A 238 9.82 -4.43 12.39
N ASN A 239 9.42 -5.39 11.55
CA ASN A 239 10.35 -6.29 10.86
C ASN A 239 10.41 -6.12 9.33
N ASP A 240 9.28 -5.82 8.67
CA ASP A 240 9.14 -6.04 7.22
C ASP A 240 9.42 -4.79 6.38
N LEU A 241 9.55 -3.60 6.97
CA LEU A 241 9.70 -2.34 6.24
C LEU A 241 10.90 -2.29 5.26
N PRO A 242 12.08 -2.89 5.56
CA PRO A 242 13.16 -3.02 4.58
C PRO A 242 12.77 -3.94 3.41
N LEU A 243 12.24 -5.13 3.69
CA LEU A 243 11.81 -6.10 2.69
C LEU A 243 10.71 -5.54 1.77
N MET A 244 9.76 -4.77 2.31
CA MET A 244 8.77 -4.05 1.51
C MET A 244 9.41 -3.04 0.56
N ARG A 245 10.44 -2.30 1.00
CA ARG A 245 11.17 -1.38 0.12
C ARG A 245 11.91 -2.14 -0.97
N ASP A 246 12.55 -3.24 -0.61
CA ASP A 246 13.41 -3.98 -1.55
C ASP A 246 12.55 -4.65 -2.64
N ARG A 247 11.40 -5.25 -2.28
CA ARG A 247 10.36 -5.68 -3.24
C ARG A 247 9.81 -4.51 -4.08
N ALA A 248 9.54 -3.36 -3.45
CA ALA A 248 9.00 -2.18 -4.14
C ALA A 248 10.00 -1.54 -5.12
N ASN A 249 11.30 -1.63 -4.84
CA ASN A 249 12.38 -1.26 -5.74
C ASN A 249 12.49 -2.25 -6.91
N ALA A 250 12.54 -3.55 -6.62
CA ALA A 250 12.61 -4.61 -7.64
C ALA A 250 11.43 -4.52 -8.64
N TRP A 251 10.21 -4.32 -8.14
CA TRP A 251 9.06 -4.03 -9.01
C TRP A 251 9.25 -2.80 -9.88
N ALA A 252 9.80 -1.71 -9.33
CA ALA A 252 9.98 -0.47 -10.09
C ALA A 252 11.02 -0.63 -11.21
N THR A 253 12.12 -1.34 -10.96
CA THR A 253 13.20 -1.59 -11.93
C THR A 253 12.89 -2.72 -12.90
N GLY A 254 11.84 -3.51 -12.66
CA GLY A 254 11.47 -4.66 -13.49
C GLY A 254 12.17 -5.97 -13.13
N ASP A 255 12.83 -6.01 -11.99
CA ASP A 255 13.56 -7.18 -11.47
C ASP A 255 12.58 -8.24 -10.94
N ILE A 256 12.10 -9.09 -11.86
CA ILE A 256 11.16 -10.18 -11.57
C ILE A 256 11.82 -11.31 -10.78
N GLU A 257 13.10 -11.59 -11.01
CA GLU A 257 13.86 -12.63 -10.31
C GLU A 257 13.95 -12.29 -8.81
N ALA A 258 14.40 -11.08 -8.45
CA ALA A 258 14.39 -10.63 -7.06
C ALA A 258 12.97 -10.58 -6.46
N LEU A 259 11.94 -10.26 -7.24
CA LEU A 259 10.55 -10.30 -6.75
C LEU A 259 10.03 -11.71 -6.45
N GLN A 260 10.58 -12.74 -7.09
CA GLN A 260 10.25 -14.16 -6.84
C GLN A 260 11.03 -14.69 -5.63
N ASP A 261 12.32 -14.34 -5.51
CA ASP A 261 13.19 -14.78 -4.40
C ASP A 261 12.86 -14.10 -3.07
N LEU A 262 12.44 -12.82 -3.09
CA LEU A 262 12.09 -12.09 -1.87
C LEU A 262 10.77 -12.63 -1.28
N PRO A 263 10.71 -13.01 0.01
CA PRO A 263 9.50 -13.55 0.62
C PRO A 263 8.27 -12.65 0.44
N ASP A 264 7.10 -13.25 0.21
CA ASP A 264 5.86 -12.48 0.18
C ASP A 264 5.54 -11.97 1.59
N VAL A 265 5.26 -10.67 1.66
CA VAL A 265 4.95 -9.93 2.89
C VAL A 265 3.45 -9.64 3.02
N ASP A 266 2.61 -10.17 2.11
CA ASP A 266 1.18 -9.85 2.05
C ASP A 266 0.29 -10.64 3.01
N HIS A 267 0.53 -10.43 4.30
CA HIS A 267 -0.44 -10.75 5.34
C HIS A 267 -1.60 -9.72 5.47
N LEU A 268 -1.68 -8.68 4.62
CA LEU A 268 -2.87 -7.82 4.59
C LEU A 268 -4.09 -8.60 4.09
N ARG A 269 -3.86 -9.63 3.26
CA ARG A 269 -4.88 -10.62 2.93
C ARG A 269 -5.38 -11.36 4.16
N THR A 270 -4.53 -11.79 5.10
CA THR A 270 -4.97 -12.45 6.35
C THR A 270 -5.96 -11.59 7.13
N CYS A 271 -5.72 -10.28 7.22
CA CYS A 271 -6.66 -9.35 7.85
C CYS A 271 -7.92 -9.05 7.04
N SER A 272 -7.81 -9.04 5.72
CA SER A 272 -8.96 -8.84 4.83
C SER A 272 -9.87 -10.07 4.83
N ASP A 273 -9.28 -11.27 4.83
CA ASP A 273 -9.97 -12.55 4.94
C ASP A 273 -10.57 -12.73 6.35
N ALA A 274 -9.87 -12.35 7.43
CA ALA A 274 -10.44 -12.33 8.79
C ALA A 274 -11.62 -11.34 8.91
N PHE A 275 -11.55 -10.20 8.24
CA PHE A 275 -12.65 -9.24 8.17
C PHE A 275 -13.86 -9.80 7.39
N LEU A 276 -13.65 -10.40 6.22
CA LEU A 276 -14.72 -11.01 5.42
C LEU A 276 -15.36 -12.23 6.11
N ASN A 277 -14.57 -12.99 6.87
CA ASN A 277 -15.03 -14.15 7.63
C ASN A 277 -15.63 -13.83 9.00
N ALA A 278 -15.61 -12.56 9.44
CA ALA A 278 -16.31 -12.18 10.67
C ALA A 278 -17.82 -12.43 10.53
N SER A 279 -18.46 -12.95 11.57
CA SER A 279 -19.87 -13.35 11.56
C SER A 279 -20.83 -12.23 11.10
N ALA A 280 -20.59 -10.99 11.54
CA ALA A 280 -21.35 -9.81 11.16
C ALA A 280 -21.23 -9.42 9.66
N ILE A 281 -20.21 -9.94 8.97
CA ILE A 281 -19.95 -9.78 7.54
C ILE A 281 -20.48 -11.00 6.76
N GLN A 282 -20.23 -12.22 7.23
CA GLN A 282 -20.79 -13.44 6.64
C GLN A 282 -22.33 -13.42 6.57
N GLN A 283 -23.00 -12.97 7.64
CA GLN A 283 -24.47 -12.79 7.68
C GLN A 283 -25.03 -11.83 6.62
N ARG A 284 -24.17 -11.09 5.91
CA ARG A 284 -24.51 -10.12 4.86
C ARG A 284 -24.10 -10.56 3.46
N GLY A 285 -23.88 -11.87 3.25
CA GLY A 285 -23.56 -12.42 1.92
C GLY A 285 -22.20 -12.00 1.38
N LEU A 286 -21.24 -11.78 2.28
CA LEU A 286 -19.87 -11.31 1.97
C LEU A 286 -18.78 -12.37 2.23
N GLY A 287 -19.09 -13.49 2.88
CA GLY A 287 -18.11 -14.53 3.22
C GLY A 287 -17.47 -15.21 2.00
N ASP A 288 -18.20 -15.28 0.88
CA ASP A 288 -17.77 -15.85 -0.40
C ASP A 288 -17.33 -14.78 -1.41
N LEU A 289 -17.27 -13.50 -1.02
CA LEU A 289 -17.03 -12.39 -1.95
C LEU A 289 -15.72 -12.55 -2.72
N ARG A 290 -14.66 -13.04 -2.06
CA ARG A 290 -13.34 -13.24 -2.67
C ARG A 290 -13.41 -14.24 -3.82
N ASP A 291 -14.02 -15.40 -3.59
CA ASP A 291 -14.07 -16.49 -4.55
C ASP A 291 -15.03 -16.14 -5.71
N ARG A 292 -16.11 -15.40 -5.42
CA ARG A 292 -16.96 -14.77 -6.44
C ARG A 292 -16.23 -13.73 -7.28
N LEU A 293 -15.40 -12.87 -6.68
CA LEU A 293 -14.57 -11.89 -7.40
C LEU A 293 -13.53 -12.59 -8.29
N GLN A 294 -12.95 -13.70 -7.84
CA GLN A 294 -12.03 -14.52 -8.62
C GLN A 294 -12.74 -15.17 -9.82
N ALA A 295 -13.88 -15.83 -9.60
CA ALA A 295 -14.70 -16.41 -10.65
C ALA A 295 -15.15 -15.36 -11.68
N ARG A 296 -15.61 -14.19 -11.21
CA ARG A 296 -16.08 -13.09 -12.08
C ARG A 296 -14.97 -12.45 -12.91
N TRP A 297 -13.73 -12.43 -12.39
CA TRP A 297 -12.57 -11.99 -13.17
C TRP A 297 -12.15 -13.03 -14.22
N LEU A 298 -12.11 -14.31 -13.83
CA LEU A 298 -11.80 -15.41 -14.76
C LEU A 298 -12.80 -15.46 -15.91
N GLU A 299 -14.10 -15.37 -15.62
CA GLU A 299 -15.16 -15.30 -16.63
C GLU A 299 -14.91 -14.18 -17.66
N ALA A 300 -14.54 -12.98 -17.19
CA ALA A 300 -14.23 -11.84 -18.07
C ALA A 300 -12.91 -12.03 -18.84
N ALA A 301 -11.89 -12.64 -18.24
CA ALA A 301 -10.63 -12.98 -18.91
C ALA A 301 -10.84 -14.00 -20.04
N GLU A 302 -11.60 -15.07 -19.78
CA GLU A 302 -11.94 -16.10 -20.77
C GLU A 302 -12.81 -15.51 -21.90
N GLN A 303 -13.80 -14.67 -21.57
CA GLN A 303 -14.58 -13.92 -22.57
C GLN A 303 -13.68 -13.02 -23.45
N SER A 304 -12.70 -12.33 -22.86
CA SER A 304 -11.76 -11.48 -23.60
C SER A 304 -10.84 -12.29 -24.53
N LEU A 305 -10.37 -13.45 -24.08
CA LEU A 305 -9.53 -14.38 -24.86
C LEU A 305 -10.31 -14.99 -26.05
N VAL A 306 -11.62 -15.18 -25.94
CA VAL A 306 -12.44 -15.62 -27.08
C VAL A 306 -12.77 -14.46 -28.02
N ALA A 307 -13.10 -13.28 -27.49
CA ALA A 307 -13.62 -12.17 -28.29
C ALA A 307 -12.56 -11.29 -28.96
N HIS A 308 -11.33 -11.28 -28.47
CA HIS A 308 -10.32 -10.26 -28.83
C HIS A 308 -8.94 -10.87 -29.12
N PRO A 309 -8.32 -10.55 -30.28
CA PRO A 309 -6.94 -10.93 -30.57
C PRO A 309 -5.92 -10.48 -29.52
N SER A 310 -6.11 -9.31 -28.91
CA SER A 310 -5.27 -8.82 -27.81
C SER A 310 -6.08 -8.10 -26.73
N THR A 311 -5.83 -8.44 -25.47
CA THR A 311 -6.35 -7.76 -24.28
C THR A 311 -5.22 -7.48 -23.30
N LEU A 312 -5.21 -6.30 -22.65
CA LEU A 312 -4.34 -6.04 -21.50
C LEU A 312 -5.14 -6.19 -20.20
N ALA A 313 -4.75 -7.14 -19.36
CA ALA A 313 -5.15 -7.20 -17.96
C ALA A 313 -4.16 -6.50 -17.03
N ILE A 314 -4.67 -6.06 -15.87
CA ILE A 314 -3.86 -5.67 -14.71
C ILE A 314 -4.34 -6.49 -13.52
N LEU A 315 -3.42 -7.08 -12.76
CA LEU A 315 -3.72 -7.82 -11.53
C LEU A 315 -2.62 -7.62 -10.47
N PRO A 316 -2.96 -7.60 -9.18
CA PRO A 316 -1.97 -7.68 -8.10
C PRO A 316 -1.17 -8.99 -8.13
N LEU A 317 0.16 -8.92 -7.97
CA LEU A 317 1.07 -10.08 -8.04
C LEU A 317 0.71 -11.20 -7.07
N ASN A 318 0.27 -10.85 -5.85
CA ASN A 318 -0.23 -11.75 -4.82
C ASN A 318 -1.52 -12.51 -5.22
N LEU A 319 -2.19 -12.14 -6.32
CA LEU A 319 -3.30 -12.91 -6.89
C LEU A 319 -2.89 -13.67 -8.16
N ILE A 320 -1.78 -13.30 -8.79
CA ILE A 320 -1.25 -13.91 -10.02
C ILE A 320 -0.42 -15.16 -9.70
N LEU A 321 0.56 -15.03 -8.79
CA LEU A 321 1.70 -15.94 -8.63
C LEU A 321 1.49 -17.06 -7.59
N ARG A 322 0.27 -17.23 -7.07
CA ARG A 322 -0.03 -18.26 -6.08
C ARG A 322 -0.35 -19.60 -6.74
N GLU A 323 -0.24 -20.68 -5.97
CA GLU A 323 -0.76 -22.01 -6.35
C GLU A 323 -2.27 -21.97 -6.69
N ASP A 324 -3.06 -21.22 -5.92
CA ASP A 324 -4.49 -20.91 -6.18
C ASP A 324 -4.69 -19.61 -6.99
N GLY A 325 -3.65 -19.15 -7.68
CA GLY A 325 -3.62 -17.85 -8.38
C GLY A 325 -4.23 -17.88 -9.78
N TYR A 326 -4.45 -16.69 -10.35
CA TYR A 326 -5.07 -16.55 -11.67
C TYR A 326 -4.29 -17.25 -12.80
N LEU A 327 -2.95 -17.29 -12.76
CA LEU A 327 -2.17 -18.01 -13.78
C LEU A 327 -2.34 -19.52 -13.68
N ALA A 328 -2.33 -20.08 -12.46
CA ALA A 328 -2.56 -21.50 -12.24
C ALA A 328 -3.96 -21.91 -12.73
N LEU A 329 -4.98 -21.13 -12.35
CA LEU A 329 -6.37 -21.37 -12.77
C LEU A 329 -6.58 -21.22 -14.30
N LEU A 330 -5.80 -20.37 -14.98
CA LEU A 330 -5.80 -20.27 -16.45
C LEU A 330 -5.04 -21.45 -17.10
N ALA A 331 -3.91 -21.88 -16.53
CA ALA A 331 -3.19 -23.06 -17.00
C ALA A 331 -4.05 -24.35 -16.89
N GLU A 332 -4.79 -24.51 -15.78
CA GLU A 332 -5.75 -25.61 -15.59
C GLU A 332 -6.87 -25.64 -16.64
N ARG A 333 -7.23 -24.48 -17.20
CA ARG A 333 -8.22 -24.34 -18.28
C ARG A 333 -7.62 -24.59 -19.68
N GLY A 334 -6.33 -24.89 -19.78
CA GLY A 334 -5.64 -25.19 -21.03
C GLY A 334 -5.06 -23.97 -21.76
N TYR A 335 -5.01 -22.79 -21.13
CA TYR A 335 -4.30 -21.64 -21.70
C TYR A 335 -2.79 -21.78 -21.49
N GLN A 336 -2.00 -21.42 -22.50
CA GLN A 336 -0.55 -21.38 -22.39
C GLN A 336 -0.12 -20.12 -21.63
N ILE A 337 0.79 -20.27 -20.66
CA ILE A 337 1.33 -19.18 -19.85
C ILE A 337 2.82 -19.00 -20.16
N GLU A 338 3.22 -17.79 -20.53
CA GLU A 338 4.62 -17.36 -20.64
C GLU A 338 4.88 -16.27 -19.59
N ALA A 339 5.99 -16.39 -18.85
CA ALA A 339 6.43 -15.39 -17.87
C ALA A 339 7.07 -14.17 -18.58
N PRO A 340 7.15 -13.00 -17.92
CA PRO A 340 7.93 -11.88 -18.42
C PRO A 340 9.39 -12.30 -18.65
N GLU A 341 9.94 -11.93 -19.81
CA GLU A 341 11.38 -11.97 -20.03
C GLU A 341 12.06 -10.93 -19.12
N ALA A 342 13.29 -11.21 -18.70
CA ALA A 342 14.15 -10.22 -18.05
C ALA A 342 14.88 -9.42 -19.14
N ASP A 343 14.65 -8.10 -19.18
CA ASP A 343 15.30 -7.13 -20.08
C ASP A 343 16.76 -6.85 -19.67
#